data_AF-H1KT05-F1
#
_entry.id   AF-H1KT05-F1
#
_cell.length_a   1.000
_cell.length_b   1.000
_cell.length_c   1.000
_cell.angle_alpha   90.00
_cell.angle_beta   90.00
_cell.angle_gamma   90.00
#
_symmetry.space_group_name_H-M   'P 1'
#
loop_
_entity.id
_entity.type
_entity.pdbx_description
1 polymer ?
#
loop_
_entity_poly.entity_id
_entity_poly.type
_entity_poly.pdbx_seq_one_letter_code
_entity_poly.pdbx_strand_id
1 'polypeptide(L)'
;MGLTLALNTARASLLANSNQIAVSARNVAGANDPGYSRKIATLVAGSTGGATVTITRAGDPALYARTLNASSDAARGDALLTGLTKLAQTVGDTDDPTAPAARLTTFQAALQAAANQPDNAQLARDAVESAKALAGSLSQAADAIHAARAEADAGIAASVSRINDLLVRFDAANRAVTKTTALGGDATDALDDRDRILTALSQEIGVHAVAREGGDMALYTDGGVTLFERGPRAVTFSATSVFAAGTVGGGVRIDGVPVTGATSPMPLNSGRIAGLVALRDGAAVQYEAQLDALAGGLIDAFAESDAVGLDSGPRAGLFTAGGSGILPPAAGRTGLAASISVNAAVDPARGGSVALLRSGGMNGSD
;
A
#
# COMPACT_ATOMS: atom_id res chain seq x y z
N MET A 1 -1.60 -72.52 9.14
CA MET A 1 -2.42 -71.34 8.76
C MET A 1 -3.01 -70.57 9.95
N GLY A 2 -2.63 -70.83 11.21
CA GLY A 2 -3.18 -70.11 12.38
C GLY A 2 -2.23 -69.08 13.01
N LEU A 3 -0.97 -69.46 13.22
CA LEU A 3 0.02 -68.62 13.92
C LEU A 3 0.50 -67.42 13.11
N THR A 4 0.75 -67.59 11.81
CA THR A 4 1.21 -66.50 10.93
C THR A 4 0.14 -65.44 10.74
N LEU A 5 -1.13 -65.84 10.64
CA LEU A 5 -2.26 -64.92 10.58
C LEU A 5 -2.42 -64.15 11.90
N ALA A 6 -2.41 -64.84 13.04
CA ALA A 6 -2.50 -64.22 14.36
C ALA A 6 -1.35 -63.22 14.63
N LEU A 7 -0.12 -63.58 14.23
CA LEU A 7 1.06 -62.69 14.37
C LEU A 7 0.94 -61.45 13.47
N ASN A 8 0.46 -61.61 12.23
CA ASN A 8 0.24 -60.50 11.31
C ASN A 8 -0.87 -59.56 11.81
N THR A 9 -1.96 -60.11 12.36
CA THR A 9 -3.03 -59.31 12.97
C THR A 9 -2.53 -58.57 14.21
N ALA A 10 -1.78 -59.23 15.11
CA ALA A 10 -1.19 -58.58 16.28
C ALA A 10 -0.25 -57.44 15.89
N ARG A 11 0.60 -57.64 14.87
CA ARG A 11 1.48 -56.60 14.33
C ARG A 11 0.70 -55.44 13.72
N ALA A 12 -0.33 -55.71 12.93
CA ALA A 12 -1.19 -54.68 12.35
C ALA A 12 -1.91 -53.86 13.44
N SER A 13 -2.46 -54.51 14.46
CA SER A 13 -3.10 -53.83 15.60
C SER A 13 -2.11 -52.98 16.40
N LEU A 14 -0.90 -53.45 16.63
CA LEU A 14 0.13 -52.68 17.33
C LEU A 14 0.56 -51.44 16.52
N LEU A 15 0.76 -51.60 15.21
CA LEU A 15 1.06 -50.48 14.30
C LEU A 15 -0.09 -49.47 14.25
N ALA A 16 -1.34 -49.94 14.21
CA ALA A 16 -2.51 -49.09 14.22
C ALA A 16 -2.61 -48.26 15.52
N ASN A 17 -2.42 -48.89 16.69
CA ASN A 17 -2.38 -48.19 17.97
C ASN A 17 -1.22 -47.20 18.04
N SER A 18 -0.03 -47.58 17.55
CA SER A 18 1.13 -46.67 17.48
C SER A 18 0.84 -45.43 16.62
N ASN A 19 0.18 -45.60 15.47
CA ASN A 19 -0.23 -44.50 14.61
C ASN A 19 -1.29 -43.59 15.28
N GLN A 20 -2.26 -44.16 16.01
CA GLN A 20 -3.25 -43.37 16.75
C GLN A 20 -2.61 -42.56 17.89
N ILE A 21 -1.65 -43.13 18.61
CA ILE A 21 -0.87 -42.43 19.62
C ILE A 21 -0.04 -41.32 18.98
N ALA A 22 0.61 -41.59 17.85
CA ALA A 22 1.39 -40.61 17.12
C ALA A 22 0.52 -39.43 16.65
N VAL A 23 -0.68 -39.69 16.12
CA VAL A 23 -1.65 -38.65 15.73
C VAL A 23 -2.11 -37.83 16.93
N SER A 24 -2.33 -38.48 18.07
CA SER A 24 -2.69 -37.78 19.32
C SER A 24 -1.55 -36.87 19.78
N ALA A 25 -0.31 -37.35 19.73
CA ALA A 25 0.87 -36.56 20.06
C ALA A 25 1.08 -35.37 19.10
N ARG A 26 0.88 -35.58 17.79
CA ARG A 26 0.91 -34.50 16.78
C ARG A 26 -0.13 -33.43 17.07
N ASN A 27 -1.37 -33.84 17.39
CA ASN A 27 -2.44 -32.90 17.73
C ASN A 27 -2.14 -32.08 19.00
N VAL A 28 -1.51 -32.70 20.00
CA VAL A 28 -1.07 -31.98 21.21
C VAL A 28 0.05 -31.00 20.88
N ALA A 29 1.02 -31.41 20.07
CA ALA A 29 2.13 -30.54 19.67
C ALA A 29 1.67 -29.34 18.82
N GLY A 30 0.74 -29.56 17.90
CA GLY A 30 0.17 -28.54 17.02
C GLY A 30 -0.97 -27.72 17.63
N ALA A 31 -1.38 -27.98 18.88
CA ALA A 31 -2.57 -27.38 19.48
C ALA A 31 -2.55 -25.84 19.54
N ASN A 32 -1.35 -25.25 19.58
CA ASN A 32 -1.15 -23.80 19.64
C ASN A 32 -0.73 -23.18 18.29
N ASP A 33 -0.62 -23.97 17.22
CA ASP A 33 -0.29 -23.47 15.89
C ASP A 33 -1.57 -23.09 15.13
N PRO A 34 -1.79 -21.81 14.78
CA PRO A 34 -2.97 -21.38 14.03
C PRO A 34 -3.12 -22.04 12.64
N GLY A 35 -2.03 -22.54 12.06
CA GLY A 35 -2.02 -23.23 10.77
C GLY A 35 -2.27 -24.74 10.87
N TYR A 36 -2.34 -25.30 12.09
CA TYR A 36 -2.46 -26.74 12.28
C TYR A 36 -3.91 -27.21 12.23
N SER A 37 -4.18 -28.21 11.39
CA SER A 37 -5.48 -28.88 11.35
C SER A 37 -5.47 -30.14 12.20
N ARG A 38 -6.51 -30.35 13.01
CA ARG A 38 -6.65 -31.56 13.82
C ARG A 38 -6.66 -32.79 12.92
N LYS A 39 -5.76 -33.72 13.17
CA LYS A 39 -5.70 -35.01 12.46
C LYS A 39 -6.62 -36.02 13.12
N ILE A 40 -7.36 -36.77 12.31
CA ILE A 40 -8.29 -37.81 12.72
C ILE A 40 -7.74 -39.15 12.21
N ALA A 41 -7.39 -40.03 13.15
CA ALA A 41 -6.97 -41.39 12.84
C ALA A 41 -8.18 -42.33 12.87
N THR A 42 -8.66 -42.76 11.70
CA THR A 42 -9.78 -43.69 11.57
C THR A 42 -9.25 -45.10 11.32
N LEU A 43 -9.73 -46.06 12.11
CA LEU A 43 -9.41 -47.47 11.92
C LEU A 43 -10.30 -48.04 10.81
N VAL A 44 -9.67 -48.64 9.80
CA VAL A 44 -10.35 -49.26 8.66
C VAL A 44 -9.95 -50.73 8.60
N ALA A 45 -10.94 -51.60 8.38
CA ALA A 45 -10.68 -53.02 8.19
C ALA A 45 -9.98 -53.26 6.85
N GLY A 46 -8.81 -53.89 6.90
CA GLY A 46 -8.07 -54.33 5.72
C GLY A 46 -8.68 -55.60 5.14
N SER A 47 -8.51 -55.79 3.83
CA SER A 47 -9.09 -56.89 3.05
C SER A 47 -8.68 -58.30 3.51
N THR A 48 -7.61 -58.43 4.29
CA THR A 48 -7.10 -59.71 4.83
C THR A 48 -7.28 -59.87 6.35
N GLY A 49 -8.18 -59.10 6.97
CA GLY A 49 -8.52 -59.24 8.40
C GLY A 49 -7.58 -58.53 9.39
N GLY A 50 -6.72 -57.63 8.91
CA GLY A 50 -5.90 -56.72 9.73
C GLY A 50 -6.46 -55.30 9.76
N ALA A 51 -6.20 -54.52 10.81
CA ALA A 51 -6.63 -53.12 10.90
C ALA A 51 -5.58 -52.17 10.31
N THR A 52 -6.00 -51.19 9.50
CA THR A 52 -5.15 -50.10 8.98
C THR A 52 -5.68 -48.75 9.46
N VAL A 53 -4.81 -47.78 9.69
CA VAL A 53 -5.22 -46.41 10.07
C VAL A 53 -5.18 -45.54 8.83
N THR A 54 -6.29 -44.89 8.52
CA THR A 54 -6.36 -43.78 7.56
C THR A 54 -6.37 -42.47 8.34
N ILE A 55 -5.51 -41.54 7.98
CA ILE A 55 -5.41 -40.23 8.63
C ILE A 55 -6.06 -39.20 7.72
N THR A 56 -7.03 -38.47 8.28
CA THR A 56 -7.65 -37.33 7.61
C THR A 56 -7.47 -36.07 8.46
N ARG A 57 -7.68 -34.90 7.85
CA ARG A 57 -7.67 -33.62 8.57
C ARG A 57 -9.08 -33.11 8.78
N ALA A 58 -9.34 -32.55 9.96
CA ALA A 58 -10.53 -31.76 10.21
C ALA A 58 -10.35 -30.36 9.61
N GLY A 59 -11.20 -29.99 8.66
CA GLY A 59 -11.16 -28.67 8.06
C GLY A 59 -12.37 -28.45 7.16
N ASP A 60 -12.71 -27.18 6.94
CA ASP A 60 -13.76 -26.76 6.03
C ASP A 60 -13.11 -25.92 4.90
N PRO A 61 -13.00 -26.45 3.68
CA PRO A 61 -12.41 -25.73 2.55
C PRO A 61 -13.14 -24.43 2.19
N ALA A 62 -14.46 -24.37 2.40
CA ALA A 62 -15.25 -23.17 2.10
C ALA A 62 -14.99 -22.09 3.16
N LEU A 63 -14.88 -22.46 4.43
CA LEU A 63 -14.48 -21.54 5.49
C LEU A 63 -13.06 -21.02 5.25
N TYR A 64 -12.12 -21.91 4.92
CA TYR A 64 -10.74 -21.53 4.64
C TYR A 64 -10.64 -20.55 3.46
N ALA A 65 -11.38 -20.79 2.37
CA ALA A 65 -11.44 -19.85 1.25
C ALA A 65 -11.98 -18.46 1.66
N ARG A 66 -12.97 -18.40 2.56
CA ARG A 66 -13.45 -17.12 3.13
C ARG A 66 -12.38 -16.46 3.99
N THR A 67 -11.61 -17.22 4.77
CA THR A 67 -10.49 -16.70 5.55
C THR A 67 -9.42 -16.08 4.66
N LEU A 68 -9.08 -16.70 3.53
CA LEU A 68 -8.13 -16.12 2.57
C LEU A 68 -8.61 -14.77 2.03
N ASN A 69 -9.87 -14.69 1.62
CA ASN A 69 -10.46 -13.42 1.14
C ASN A 69 -10.42 -12.35 2.24
N ALA A 70 -10.90 -12.68 3.45
CA ALA A 70 -10.90 -11.75 4.58
C ALA A 70 -9.49 -11.30 4.98
N SER A 71 -8.50 -12.21 4.94
CA SER A 71 -7.10 -11.88 5.22
C SER A 71 -6.53 -10.93 4.16
N SER A 72 -6.92 -11.10 2.89
CA SER A 72 -6.48 -10.24 1.81
C SER A 72 -7.10 -8.84 1.89
N ASP A 73 -8.39 -8.75 2.21
CA ASP A 73 -9.08 -7.48 2.43
C ASP A 73 -8.52 -6.73 3.64
N ALA A 74 -8.26 -7.44 4.74
CA ALA A 74 -7.62 -6.87 5.92
C ALA A 74 -6.23 -6.31 5.60
N ALA A 75 -5.40 -7.04 4.85
CA ALA A 75 -4.07 -6.59 4.45
C ALA A 75 -4.12 -5.37 3.51
N ARG A 76 -5.11 -5.29 2.63
CA ARG A 76 -5.38 -4.10 1.82
C ARG A 76 -5.70 -2.89 2.70
N GLY A 77 -6.62 -3.07 3.64
CA GLY A 77 -7.06 -2.02 4.56
C GLY A 77 -5.92 -1.51 5.44
N ASP A 78 -5.12 -2.41 6.01
CA ASP A 78 -3.99 -2.08 6.89
C ASP A 78 -2.89 -1.30 6.17
N ALA A 79 -2.55 -1.71 4.94
CA ALA A 79 -1.57 -1.00 4.11
C ALA A 79 -2.03 0.43 3.77
N LEU A 80 -3.32 0.59 3.42
CA LEU A 80 -3.90 1.89 3.14
C LEU A 80 -3.95 2.77 4.40
N LEU A 81 -4.41 2.21 5.52
CA LEU A 81 -4.53 2.91 6.79
C LEU A 81 -3.18 3.42 7.30
N THR A 82 -2.13 2.60 7.20
CA THR A 82 -0.77 2.99 7.59
C THR A 82 -0.31 4.24 6.84
N GLY A 83 -0.50 4.27 5.52
CA GLY A 83 -0.17 5.42 4.70
C GLY A 83 -1.03 6.65 4.98
N LEU A 84 -2.36 6.46 5.10
CA LEU A 84 -3.29 7.55 5.42
C LEU A 84 -3.01 8.15 6.79
N THR A 85 -2.62 7.35 7.79
CA THR A 85 -2.27 7.84 9.12
C THR A 85 -1.05 8.76 9.06
N LYS A 86 -0.06 8.44 8.22
CA LYS A 86 1.10 9.31 7.96
C LYS A 86 0.71 10.61 7.28
N LEU A 87 -0.16 10.55 6.27
CA LEU A 87 -0.66 11.74 5.58
C LEU A 87 -1.60 12.59 6.46
N ALA A 88 -2.34 11.99 7.39
CA ALA A 88 -3.19 12.74 8.32
C ALA A 88 -2.36 13.69 9.21
N GLN A 89 -1.11 13.34 9.52
CA GLN A 89 -0.20 14.19 10.29
C GLN A 89 0.17 15.49 9.57
N THR A 90 0.06 15.57 8.24
CA THR A 90 0.36 16.80 7.49
C THR A 90 -0.83 17.72 7.37
N VAL A 91 -2.05 17.19 7.55
CA VAL A 91 -3.26 18.00 7.68
C VAL A 91 -3.29 18.65 9.06
N GLY A 92 -2.95 17.88 10.11
CA GLY A 92 -3.04 18.33 11.50
C GLY A 92 -4.49 18.53 11.97
N ASP A 93 -4.65 18.95 13.22
CA ASP A 93 -5.92 19.49 13.71
C ASP A 93 -5.97 21.01 13.42
N THR A 94 -7.17 21.60 13.37
CA THR A 94 -7.33 23.06 13.37
C THR A 94 -6.72 23.73 14.60
N ASP A 95 -6.62 23.00 15.72
CA ASP A 95 -5.95 23.45 16.94
C ASP A 95 -4.42 23.27 16.87
N ASP A 96 -3.89 22.56 15.87
CA ASP A 96 -2.45 22.44 15.65
C ASP A 96 -1.94 23.69 14.92
N PRO A 97 -1.08 24.51 15.56
CA PRO A 97 -0.56 25.73 14.96
C PRO A 97 0.33 25.46 13.73
N THR A 98 0.71 24.20 13.48
CA THR A 98 1.49 23.80 12.31
C THR A 98 0.63 23.43 11.11
N ALA A 99 -0.68 23.19 11.30
CA ALA A 99 -1.60 22.83 10.25
C ALA A 99 -1.76 23.96 9.20
N PRO A 100 -1.85 23.65 7.90
CA PRO A 100 -2.04 24.67 6.85
C PRO A 100 -3.24 25.59 7.09
N ALA A 101 -4.34 25.07 7.66
CA ALA A 101 -5.53 25.85 7.99
C ALA A 101 -5.28 26.88 9.13
N ALA A 102 -4.56 26.49 10.18
CA ALA A 102 -4.17 27.38 11.27
C ALA A 102 -3.18 28.45 10.78
N ARG A 103 -2.23 28.06 9.91
CA ARG A 103 -1.28 28.98 9.25
C ARG A 103 -1.99 30.00 8.36
N LEU A 104 -3.02 29.59 7.63
CA LEU A 104 -3.84 30.49 6.82
C LEU A 104 -4.57 31.53 7.68
N THR A 105 -5.18 31.09 8.79
CA THR A 105 -5.85 31.99 9.74
C THR A 105 -4.85 32.99 10.35
N THR A 106 -3.67 32.50 10.75
CA THR A 106 -2.60 33.35 11.29
C THR A 106 -2.13 34.38 10.27
N PHE A 107 -1.91 33.97 9.03
CA PHE A 107 -1.54 34.87 7.94
C PHE A 107 -2.62 35.92 7.67
N GLN A 108 -3.90 35.53 7.63
CA GLN A 108 -5.01 36.45 7.45
C GLN A 108 -5.05 37.53 8.56
N ALA A 109 -4.86 37.13 9.82
CA ALA A 109 -4.82 38.05 10.95
C ALA A 109 -3.62 39.02 10.86
N ALA A 110 -2.44 38.52 10.52
CA ALA A 110 -1.24 39.34 10.33
C ALA A 110 -1.41 40.35 9.17
N LEU A 111 -2.03 39.91 8.07
CA LEU A 111 -2.34 40.77 6.92
C LEU A 111 -3.35 41.87 7.28
N GLN A 112 -4.39 41.54 8.06
CA GLN A 112 -5.36 42.54 8.56
C GLN A 112 -4.68 43.57 9.48
N ALA A 113 -3.79 43.14 10.37
CA ALA A 113 -3.03 44.03 11.23
C ALA A 113 -2.15 44.99 10.41
N ALA A 114 -1.43 44.47 9.42
CA ALA A 114 -0.62 45.27 8.50
C ALA A 114 -1.48 46.27 7.69
N ALA A 115 -2.68 45.86 7.26
CA ALA A 115 -3.61 46.73 6.54
C ALA A 115 -4.15 47.87 7.41
N ASN A 116 -4.39 47.64 8.71
CA ASN A 116 -4.87 48.66 9.65
C ASN A 116 -3.79 49.69 10.00
N GLN A 117 -2.50 49.35 9.88
CA GLN A 117 -1.37 50.23 10.16
C GLN A 117 -0.30 50.12 9.05
N PRO A 118 -0.57 50.66 7.85
CA PRO A 118 0.26 50.45 6.67
C PRO A 118 1.68 51.04 6.77
N ASP A 119 1.88 52.03 7.64
CA ASP A 119 3.20 52.65 7.87
C ASP A 119 4.07 51.86 8.86
N ASN A 120 3.51 50.85 9.53
CA ASN A 120 4.22 50.03 10.51
C ASN A 120 4.96 48.87 9.81
N ALA A 121 6.24 49.09 9.52
CA ALA A 121 7.09 48.11 8.86
C ALA A 121 7.22 46.77 9.64
N GLN A 122 7.02 46.77 10.96
CA GLN A 122 7.06 45.53 11.73
C GLN A 122 5.86 44.63 11.45
N LEU A 123 4.65 45.20 11.38
CA LEU A 123 3.44 44.43 11.04
C LEU A 123 3.51 43.88 9.61
N ALA A 124 4.09 44.64 8.67
CA ALA A 124 4.34 44.16 7.32
C ALA A 124 5.32 42.97 7.29
N ARG A 125 6.39 43.00 8.11
CA ARG A 125 7.30 41.85 8.26
C ARG A 125 6.58 40.64 8.84
N ASP A 126 5.80 40.82 9.90
CA ASP A 126 5.07 39.72 10.55
C ASP A 126 4.07 39.04 9.58
N ALA A 127 3.43 39.82 8.70
CA ALA A 127 2.59 39.29 7.63
C ALA A 127 3.38 38.48 6.58
N VAL A 128 4.54 38.99 6.14
CA VAL A 128 5.43 38.27 5.20
C VAL A 128 5.96 36.98 5.82
N GLU A 129 6.37 36.99 7.09
CA GLU A 129 6.83 35.78 7.79
C GLU A 129 5.70 34.76 7.97
N SER A 130 4.48 35.22 8.26
CA SER A 130 3.30 34.35 8.30
C SER A 130 2.98 33.74 6.93
N ALA A 131 3.16 34.50 5.85
CA ALA A 131 3.03 34.00 4.48
C ALA A 131 4.09 32.93 4.15
N LYS A 132 5.35 33.14 4.57
CA LYS A 132 6.42 32.16 4.41
C LYS A 132 6.12 30.87 5.18
N ALA A 133 5.63 30.99 6.42
CA ALA A 133 5.25 29.83 7.22
C ALA A 133 4.10 29.03 6.57
N LEU A 134 3.10 29.71 6.02
CA LEU A 134 2.01 29.07 5.27
C LEU A 134 2.54 28.35 4.02
N ALA A 135 3.31 29.03 3.17
CA ALA A 135 3.90 28.43 1.97
C ALA A 135 4.79 27.22 2.33
N GLY A 136 5.61 27.35 3.38
CA GLY A 136 6.44 26.27 3.90
C GLY A 136 5.63 25.06 4.36
N SER A 137 4.49 25.26 5.05
CA SER A 137 3.63 24.15 5.48
C SER A 137 3.02 23.38 4.30
N LEU A 138 2.64 24.08 3.22
CA LEU A 138 2.11 23.45 2.00
C LEU A 138 3.19 22.64 1.28
N SER A 139 4.41 23.18 1.16
CA SER A 139 5.55 22.48 0.58
C SER A 139 5.92 21.23 1.38
N GLN A 140 5.98 21.34 2.71
CA GLN A 140 6.28 20.20 3.59
C GLN A 140 5.22 19.11 3.51
N ALA A 141 3.93 19.49 3.40
CA ALA A 141 2.85 18.53 3.21
C ALA A 141 2.97 17.82 1.84
N ALA A 142 3.31 18.54 0.78
CA ALA A 142 3.54 17.95 -0.54
C ALA A 142 4.74 16.98 -0.54
N ASP A 143 5.85 17.34 0.11
CA ASP A 143 7.03 16.47 0.26
C ASP A 143 6.70 15.20 1.04
N ALA A 144 5.88 15.30 2.09
CA ALA A 144 5.42 14.15 2.86
C ALA A 144 4.53 13.22 2.02
N ILE A 145 3.72 13.76 1.11
CA ILE A 145 2.97 12.97 0.13
C ILE A 145 3.94 12.21 -0.79
N HIS A 146 4.94 12.89 -1.37
CA HIS A 146 5.93 12.24 -2.24
C HIS A 146 6.69 11.13 -1.52
N ALA A 147 7.06 11.36 -0.26
CA ALA A 147 7.69 10.36 0.58
C ALA A 147 6.78 9.15 0.87
N ALA A 148 5.49 9.37 1.15
CA ALA A 148 4.52 8.30 1.36
C ALA A 148 4.31 7.47 0.07
N ARG A 149 4.32 8.11 -1.10
CA ARG A 149 4.23 7.43 -2.40
C ARG A 149 5.48 6.58 -2.67
N ALA A 150 6.68 7.11 -2.38
CA ALA A 150 7.93 6.36 -2.50
C ALA A 150 8.00 5.15 -1.55
N GLU A 151 7.55 5.32 -0.30
CA GLU A 151 7.47 4.24 0.68
C GLU A 151 6.47 3.16 0.25
N ALA A 152 5.32 3.55 -0.32
CA ALA A 152 4.37 2.61 -0.88
C ALA A 152 4.97 1.82 -2.06
N ASP A 153 5.73 2.47 -2.94
CA ASP A 153 6.43 1.84 -4.06
C ASP A 153 7.47 0.80 -3.59
N ALA A 154 8.29 1.17 -2.60
CA ALA A 154 9.22 0.25 -1.95
C ALA A 154 8.48 -0.93 -1.28
N GLY A 155 7.34 -0.64 -0.66
CA GLY A 155 6.47 -1.65 -0.07
C GLY A 155 5.93 -2.66 -1.10
N ILE A 156 5.60 -2.20 -2.31
CA ILE A 156 5.16 -3.05 -3.43
C ILE A 156 6.32 -3.94 -3.89
N ALA A 157 7.52 -3.38 -4.05
CA ALA A 157 8.71 -4.14 -4.43
C ALA A 157 9.00 -5.27 -3.42
N ALA A 158 8.91 -4.98 -2.12
CA ALA A 158 9.08 -5.98 -1.06
C ALA A 158 8.00 -7.08 -1.13
N SER A 159 6.74 -6.71 -1.32
CA SER A 159 5.64 -7.68 -1.49
C SER A 159 5.83 -8.56 -2.72
N VAL A 160 6.30 -8.01 -3.85
CA VAL A 160 6.60 -8.80 -5.05
C VAL A 160 7.73 -9.80 -4.81
N SER A 161 8.81 -9.40 -4.13
CA SER A 161 9.88 -10.33 -3.74
C SER A 161 9.33 -11.46 -2.88
N ARG A 162 8.51 -11.12 -1.88
CA ARG A 162 7.92 -12.10 -0.97
C ARG A 162 6.96 -13.06 -1.67
N ILE A 163 6.15 -12.56 -2.61
CA ILE A 163 5.26 -13.39 -3.42
C ILE A 163 6.07 -14.42 -4.20
N ASN A 164 7.14 -14.03 -4.87
CA ASN A 164 7.97 -14.96 -5.62
C ASN A 164 8.56 -16.05 -4.72
N ASP A 165 9.05 -15.70 -3.52
CA ASP A 165 9.55 -16.67 -2.54
C ASP A 165 8.44 -17.63 -2.05
N LEU A 166 7.24 -17.10 -1.78
CA LEU A 166 6.09 -17.89 -1.35
C LEU A 166 5.63 -18.84 -2.45
N LEU A 167 5.64 -18.41 -3.72
CA LEU A 167 5.29 -19.26 -4.86
C LEU A 167 6.28 -20.43 -5.06
N VAL A 168 7.58 -20.20 -4.83
CA VAL A 168 8.59 -21.28 -4.84
C VAL A 168 8.32 -22.29 -3.71
N ARG A 169 8.05 -21.81 -2.49
CA ARG A 169 7.70 -22.68 -1.36
C ARG A 169 6.39 -23.42 -1.60
N PHE A 170 5.42 -22.76 -2.22
CA PHE A 170 4.15 -23.37 -2.60
C PHE A 170 4.34 -24.51 -3.60
N ASP A 171 5.20 -24.35 -4.62
CA ASP A 171 5.52 -25.45 -5.56
C ASP A 171 6.09 -26.67 -4.81
N ALA A 172 7.04 -26.45 -3.89
CA ALA A 172 7.62 -27.52 -3.09
C ALA A 172 6.57 -28.23 -2.20
N ALA A 173 5.72 -27.46 -1.51
CA ALA A 173 4.65 -27.99 -0.66
C ALA A 173 3.60 -28.75 -1.49
N ASN A 174 3.19 -28.19 -2.63
CA ASN A 174 2.23 -28.82 -3.52
C ASN A 174 2.77 -30.15 -4.08
N ARG A 175 4.04 -30.20 -4.50
CA ARG A 175 4.69 -31.45 -4.92
C ARG A 175 4.79 -32.49 -3.80
N ALA A 176 5.02 -32.05 -2.56
CA ALA A 176 5.04 -32.95 -1.41
C ALA A 176 3.65 -33.58 -1.18
N VAL A 177 2.58 -32.78 -1.30
CA VAL A 177 1.19 -33.26 -1.23
C VAL A 177 0.92 -34.26 -2.35
N THR A 178 1.11 -33.89 -3.62
CA THR A 178 0.79 -34.76 -4.75
C THR A 178 1.59 -36.06 -4.73
N LYS A 179 2.88 -36.00 -4.39
CA LYS A 179 3.74 -37.20 -4.27
C LYS A 179 3.25 -38.12 -3.15
N THR A 180 2.95 -37.58 -1.97
CA THR A 180 2.52 -38.37 -0.82
C THR A 180 1.15 -38.99 -1.05
N THR A 181 0.22 -38.22 -1.65
CA THR A 181 -1.10 -38.72 -2.04
C THR A 181 -1.01 -39.81 -3.11
N ALA A 182 -0.16 -39.66 -4.14
CA ALA A 182 0.02 -40.68 -5.18
C ALA A 182 0.60 -42.00 -4.63
N LEU A 183 1.41 -41.93 -3.57
CA LEU A 183 1.94 -43.09 -2.86
C LEU A 183 0.96 -43.69 -1.83
N GLY A 184 -0.23 -43.10 -1.66
CA GLY A 184 -1.22 -43.52 -0.66
C GLY A 184 -0.81 -43.24 0.79
N GLY A 185 0.13 -42.31 1.01
CA GLY A 185 0.62 -41.94 2.34
C GLY A 185 -0.19 -40.83 3.02
N ASP A 186 0.18 -40.52 4.26
CA ASP A 186 -0.38 -39.40 5.03
C ASP A 186 0.24 -38.07 4.57
N ALA A 187 -0.50 -37.30 3.77
CA ALA A 187 -0.10 -35.98 3.28
C ALA A 187 -0.59 -34.83 4.18
N THR A 188 -1.16 -35.11 5.35
CA THR A 188 -1.90 -34.10 6.12
C THR A 188 -1.05 -32.98 6.69
N ASP A 189 0.23 -33.23 6.99
CA ASP A 189 1.16 -32.20 7.43
C ASP A 189 1.61 -31.31 6.25
N ALA A 190 1.84 -31.91 5.08
CA ALA A 190 2.17 -31.17 3.85
C ALA A 190 0.99 -30.29 3.37
N LEU A 191 -0.25 -30.72 3.62
CA LEU A 191 -1.45 -29.92 3.37
C LEU A 191 -1.49 -28.68 4.26
N ASP A 192 -1.16 -28.81 5.56
CA ASP A 192 -1.13 -27.66 6.47
C ASP A 192 -0.02 -26.67 6.09
N ASP A 193 1.16 -27.17 5.71
CA ASP A 193 2.24 -26.31 5.20
C ASP A 193 1.83 -25.55 3.94
N ARG A 194 1.15 -26.22 3.00
CA ARG A 194 0.63 -25.58 1.79
C ARG A 194 -0.40 -24.49 2.13
N ASP A 195 -1.33 -24.78 3.03
CA ASP A 195 -2.36 -23.84 3.44
C ASP A 195 -1.77 -22.65 4.21
N ARG A 196 -0.73 -22.86 5.02
CA ARG A 196 0.01 -21.78 5.69
C ARG A 196 0.69 -20.84 4.70
N ILE A 197 1.33 -21.39 3.66
CA ILE A 197 1.94 -20.61 2.58
C ILE A 197 0.87 -19.82 1.82
N LEU A 198 -0.27 -20.46 1.53
CA LEU A 198 -1.36 -19.82 0.81
C LEU A 198 -2.01 -18.68 1.62
N THR A 199 -2.14 -18.83 2.95
CA THR A 199 -2.56 -17.74 3.84
C THR A 199 -1.57 -16.58 3.81
N ALA A 200 -0.26 -16.85 3.88
CA ALA A 200 0.76 -15.81 3.75
C ALA A 200 0.71 -15.12 2.37
N LEU A 201 0.45 -15.87 1.30
CA LEU A 201 0.29 -15.33 -0.05
C LEU A 201 -0.94 -14.41 -0.14
N SER A 202 -2.06 -14.80 0.48
CA SER A 202 -3.29 -13.97 0.50
C SER A 202 -3.12 -12.61 1.15
N GLN A 203 -2.17 -12.48 2.10
CA GLN A 203 -1.85 -11.20 2.72
C GLN A 203 -1.14 -10.25 1.75
N GLU A 204 -0.30 -10.78 0.85
CA GLU A 204 0.44 -9.94 -0.11
C GLU A 204 -0.41 -9.59 -1.35
N ILE A 205 -1.19 -10.55 -1.84
CA ILE A 205 -1.98 -10.45 -3.08
C ILE A 205 -3.28 -11.25 -2.94
N GLY A 206 -4.39 -10.73 -3.49
CA GLY A 206 -5.65 -11.49 -3.58
C GLY A 206 -5.47 -12.79 -4.35
N VAL A 207 -5.88 -13.92 -3.77
CA VAL A 207 -5.71 -15.26 -4.34
C VAL A 207 -6.98 -16.10 -4.32
N HIS A 208 -7.17 -16.86 -5.38
CA HIS A 208 -8.18 -17.90 -5.52
C HIS A 208 -7.50 -19.23 -5.82
N ALA A 209 -7.69 -20.19 -4.92
CA ALA A 209 -7.14 -21.53 -5.04
C ALA A 209 -8.19 -22.50 -5.60
N VAL A 210 -7.78 -23.28 -6.60
CA VAL A 210 -8.61 -24.30 -7.25
C VAL A 210 -7.92 -25.66 -7.09
N ALA A 211 -8.53 -26.55 -6.31
CA ALA A 211 -8.06 -27.91 -6.16
C ALA A 211 -8.27 -28.72 -7.45
N ARG A 212 -7.31 -29.58 -7.77
CA ARG A 212 -7.31 -30.47 -8.94
C ARG A 212 -7.19 -31.93 -8.50
N GLU A 213 -7.36 -32.84 -9.45
CA GLU A 213 -7.22 -34.27 -9.21
C GLU A 213 -5.81 -34.61 -8.67
N GLY A 214 -5.69 -35.68 -7.88
CA GLY A 214 -4.40 -36.11 -7.32
C GLY A 214 -3.84 -35.21 -6.22
N GLY A 215 -4.62 -34.26 -5.70
CA GLY A 215 -4.20 -33.35 -4.63
C GLY A 215 -3.44 -32.12 -5.12
N ASP A 216 -3.36 -31.90 -6.43
CA ASP A 216 -2.76 -30.71 -7.04
C ASP A 216 -3.64 -29.45 -6.82
N MET A 217 -3.06 -28.27 -7.05
CA MET A 217 -3.73 -26.99 -6.85
C MET A 217 -3.23 -25.93 -7.83
N ALA A 218 -4.16 -25.20 -8.44
CA ALA A 218 -3.86 -24.00 -9.21
C ALA A 218 -4.24 -22.74 -8.42
N LEU A 219 -3.46 -21.67 -8.63
CA LEU A 219 -3.67 -20.38 -8.00
C LEU A 219 -3.89 -19.31 -9.07
N TYR A 220 -4.92 -18.50 -8.87
CA TYR A 220 -5.24 -17.32 -9.66
C TYR A 220 -5.29 -16.11 -8.73
N THR A 221 -5.08 -14.91 -9.26
CA THR A 221 -5.39 -13.68 -8.54
C THR A 221 -6.90 -13.53 -8.40
N ASP A 222 -7.32 -12.65 -7.49
CA ASP A 222 -8.72 -12.19 -7.41
C ASP A 222 -9.23 -11.49 -8.69
N GLY A 223 -8.31 -10.93 -9.49
CA GLY A 223 -8.59 -10.43 -10.84
C GLY A 223 -8.64 -11.51 -11.93
N GLY A 224 -8.29 -12.77 -11.62
CA GLY A 224 -8.32 -13.90 -12.56
C GLY A 224 -7.00 -14.22 -13.28
N VAL A 225 -5.91 -13.51 -12.98
CA VAL A 225 -4.59 -13.78 -13.59
C VAL A 225 -3.94 -14.98 -12.93
N THR A 226 -3.42 -15.91 -13.71
CA THR A 226 -2.78 -17.10 -13.17
C THR A 226 -1.51 -16.75 -12.38
N LEU A 227 -1.34 -17.31 -11.18
CA LEU A 227 -0.12 -17.24 -10.36
C LEU A 227 0.64 -18.55 -10.35
N PHE A 228 -0.08 -19.68 -10.36
CA PHE A 228 0.50 -21.01 -10.32
C PHE A 228 -0.42 -22.02 -11.04
N GLU A 229 0.15 -22.88 -11.88
CA GLU A 229 -0.56 -24.05 -12.42
C GLU A 229 0.31 -25.30 -12.49
N ARG A 230 1.45 -25.24 -13.18
CA ARG A 230 2.44 -26.33 -13.28
C ARG A 230 3.80 -25.93 -12.71
N GLY A 231 3.83 -24.76 -12.08
CA GLY A 231 5.00 -24.04 -11.64
C GLY A 231 4.65 -22.59 -11.33
N PRO A 232 5.50 -21.89 -10.57
CA PRO A 232 5.30 -20.50 -10.20
C PRO A 232 5.45 -19.59 -11.42
N ARG A 233 4.54 -18.64 -11.60
CA ARG A 233 4.69 -17.57 -12.59
C ARG A 233 5.46 -16.40 -11.99
N ALA A 234 6.31 -15.78 -12.81
CA ALA A 234 7.12 -14.66 -12.36
C ALA A 234 6.25 -13.42 -12.09
N VAL A 235 6.32 -12.92 -10.86
CA VAL A 235 5.75 -11.62 -10.50
C VAL A 235 6.87 -10.59 -10.58
N THR A 236 6.65 -9.54 -11.36
CA THR A 236 7.64 -8.50 -11.66
C THR A 236 7.07 -7.13 -11.35
N PHE A 237 7.96 -6.21 -10.95
CA PHE A 237 7.61 -4.84 -10.64
C PHE A 237 8.68 -3.91 -11.18
N SER A 238 8.23 -2.83 -11.82
CA SER A 238 9.11 -1.75 -12.27
C SER A 238 9.02 -0.62 -11.26
N ALA A 239 9.94 -0.61 -10.27
CA ALA A 239 9.94 0.43 -9.24
C ALA A 239 10.16 1.82 -9.83
N THR A 240 9.52 2.83 -9.24
CA THR A 240 9.69 4.23 -9.62
C THR A 240 10.72 4.87 -8.69
N SER A 241 11.81 5.41 -9.27
CA SER A 241 12.96 5.89 -8.49
C SER A 241 12.71 7.16 -7.70
N VAL A 242 11.88 8.06 -8.24
CA VAL A 242 11.57 9.36 -7.62
C VAL A 242 10.09 9.64 -7.86
N PHE A 243 9.38 10.02 -6.80
CA PHE A 243 8.03 10.56 -6.91
C PHE A 243 8.08 12.07 -6.84
N ALA A 244 7.55 12.69 -7.89
CA ALA A 244 7.19 14.10 -7.93
C ALA A 244 5.73 14.22 -8.38
N ALA A 245 5.20 15.44 -8.35
CA ALA A 245 3.87 15.74 -8.84
C ALA A 245 3.67 15.22 -10.28
N GLY A 246 2.54 14.58 -10.54
CA GLY A 246 2.22 13.99 -11.85
C GLY A 246 3.01 12.75 -12.24
N THR A 247 3.98 12.29 -11.42
CA THR A 247 4.70 11.04 -11.69
C THR A 247 3.74 9.86 -11.56
N VAL A 248 3.68 9.00 -12.58
CA VAL A 248 2.91 7.76 -12.55
C VAL A 248 3.78 6.63 -12.00
N GLY A 249 3.31 5.95 -10.95
CA GLY A 249 4.03 4.83 -10.37
C GLY A 249 4.05 3.61 -11.31
N GLY A 250 5.10 2.81 -11.25
CA GLY A 250 5.18 1.59 -12.03
C GLY A 250 4.14 0.54 -11.63
N GLY A 251 3.82 -0.36 -12.56
CA GLY A 251 2.84 -1.42 -12.37
C GLY A 251 3.48 -2.77 -12.00
N VAL A 252 2.70 -3.61 -11.31
CA VAL A 252 3.02 -5.02 -11.07
C VAL A 252 2.49 -5.83 -12.24
N ARG A 253 3.30 -6.79 -12.70
CA ARG A 253 2.98 -7.71 -13.78
C ARG A 253 3.19 -9.15 -13.35
N ILE A 254 2.30 -10.03 -13.79
CA ILE A 254 2.44 -11.47 -13.63
C ILE A 254 2.58 -12.06 -15.03
N ASP A 255 3.75 -12.63 -15.33
CA ASP A 255 4.06 -13.19 -16.65
C ASP A 255 3.79 -12.19 -17.81
N GLY A 256 4.15 -10.92 -17.59
CA GLY A 256 3.93 -9.82 -18.54
C GLY A 256 2.53 -9.18 -18.50
N VAL A 257 1.53 -9.83 -17.89
CA VAL A 257 0.17 -9.28 -17.76
C VAL A 257 0.12 -8.24 -16.64
N PRO A 258 -0.26 -6.98 -16.92
CA PRO A 258 -0.42 -5.97 -15.88
C PRO A 258 -1.59 -6.33 -14.96
N VAL A 259 -1.35 -6.26 -13.65
CA VAL A 259 -2.36 -6.51 -12.61
C VAL A 259 -2.62 -5.31 -11.71
N THR A 260 -1.83 -4.24 -11.85
CA THR A 260 -2.07 -2.95 -11.20
C THR A 260 -2.00 -1.80 -12.21
N GLY A 261 -2.51 -0.64 -11.80
CA GLY A 261 -2.58 0.56 -12.63
C GLY A 261 -3.81 0.63 -13.52
N ALA A 262 -4.09 1.82 -14.06
CA ALA A 262 -5.30 2.12 -14.83
C ALA A 262 -5.44 1.32 -16.15
N THR A 263 -4.35 0.76 -16.66
CA THR A 263 -4.33 -0.03 -17.90
C THR A 263 -4.43 -1.54 -17.67
N SER A 264 -4.61 -1.98 -16.41
CA SER A 264 -4.78 -3.38 -16.08
C SER A 264 -6.16 -3.89 -16.55
N PRO A 265 -6.24 -4.92 -17.41
CA PRO A 265 -7.51 -5.53 -17.80
C PRO A 265 -8.11 -6.40 -16.69
N MET A 266 -7.29 -6.83 -15.73
CA MET A 266 -7.65 -7.72 -14.61
C MET A 266 -7.00 -7.19 -13.33
N PRO A 267 -7.49 -6.05 -12.80
CA PRO A 267 -6.87 -5.41 -11.65
C PRO A 267 -7.03 -6.24 -10.37
N LEU A 268 -6.01 -6.17 -9.51
CA LEU A 268 -6.08 -6.71 -8.15
C LEU A 268 -7.08 -5.91 -7.32
N ASN A 269 -7.90 -6.63 -6.53
CA ASN A 269 -8.91 -6.02 -5.66
C ASN A 269 -8.54 -6.10 -4.18
N SER A 270 -7.64 -6.98 -3.79
CA SER A 270 -7.29 -7.26 -2.39
C SER A 270 -5.81 -7.57 -2.21
N GLY A 271 -5.38 -7.64 -0.96
CA GLY A 271 -3.99 -7.86 -0.57
C GLY A 271 -3.22 -6.55 -0.37
N ARG A 272 -2.07 -6.67 0.28
CA ARG A 272 -1.19 -5.55 0.60
C ARG A 272 -0.82 -4.74 -0.65
N ILE A 273 -0.51 -5.37 -1.79
CA ILE A 273 -0.20 -4.66 -3.04
C ILE A 273 -1.34 -3.74 -3.47
N ALA A 274 -2.60 -4.21 -3.41
CA ALA A 274 -3.75 -3.40 -3.80
C ALA A 274 -3.92 -2.17 -2.88
N GLY A 275 -3.66 -2.32 -1.58
CA GLY A 275 -3.70 -1.23 -0.61
C GLY A 275 -2.62 -0.17 -0.87
N LEU A 276 -1.39 -0.61 -1.11
CA LEU A 276 -0.26 0.28 -1.42
C LEU A 276 -0.47 1.04 -2.74
N VAL A 277 -0.99 0.38 -3.78
CA VAL A 277 -1.33 1.04 -5.05
C VAL A 277 -2.47 2.04 -4.86
N ALA A 278 -3.51 1.68 -4.11
CA ALA A 278 -4.64 2.58 -3.83
C ALA A 278 -4.20 3.85 -3.07
N LEU A 279 -3.25 3.71 -2.15
CA LEU A 279 -2.61 4.84 -1.48
C LEU A 279 -1.79 5.68 -2.48
N ARG A 280 -0.84 5.05 -3.19
CA ARG A 280 0.17 5.71 -4.03
C ARG A 280 -0.42 6.46 -5.22
N ASP A 281 -1.38 5.84 -5.90
CA ASP A 281 -1.92 6.33 -7.17
C ASP A 281 -3.34 6.91 -7.02
N GLY A 282 -3.98 6.69 -5.87
CA GLY A 282 -5.31 7.20 -5.55
C GLY A 282 -5.27 8.31 -4.49
N ALA A 283 -5.33 7.90 -3.22
CA ALA A 283 -5.51 8.83 -2.11
C ALA A 283 -4.41 9.91 -2.02
N ALA A 284 -3.15 9.53 -2.22
CA ALA A 284 -2.02 10.47 -2.20
C ALA A 284 -2.10 11.50 -3.33
N VAL A 285 -2.46 11.06 -4.55
CA VAL A 285 -2.62 11.95 -5.72
C VAL A 285 -3.79 12.90 -5.53
N GLN A 286 -4.91 12.42 -4.97
CA GLN A 286 -6.05 13.27 -4.67
C GLN A 286 -5.71 14.33 -3.62
N TYR A 287 -4.99 13.94 -2.56
CA TYR A 287 -4.57 14.87 -1.52
C TYR A 287 -3.58 15.91 -2.05
N GLU A 288 -2.63 15.51 -2.90
CA GLU A 288 -1.71 16.42 -3.59
C GLU A 288 -2.48 17.46 -4.43
N ALA A 289 -3.47 17.01 -5.21
CA ALA A 289 -4.30 17.90 -6.01
C ALA A 289 -5.10 18.92 -5.16
N GLN A 290 -5.51 18.55 -3.93
CA GLN A 290 -6.17 19.47 -3.01
C GLN A 290 -5.21 20.53 -2.46
N LEU A 291 -3.98 20.15 -2.11
CA LEU A 291 -2.95 21.09 -1.69
C LEU A 291 -2.55 22.03 -2.85
N ASP A 292 -2.41 21.49 -4.05
CA ASP A 292 -2.13 22.26 -5.27
C ASP A 292 -3.24 23.27 -5.57
N ALA A 293 -4.51 22.89 -5.37
CA ALA A 293 -5.63 23.80 -5.53
C ALA A 293 -5.62 24.94 -4.49
N LEU A 294 -5.25 24.65 -3.24
CA LEU A 294 -5.08 25.67 -2.20
C LEU A 294 -3.93 26.62 -2.54
N ALA A 295 -2.78 26.08 -2.96
CA ALA A 295 -1.62 26.87 -3.39
C ALA A 295 -1.97 27.75 -4.60
N GLY A 296 -2.65 27.20 -5.60
CA GLY A 296 -3.13 27.94 -6.76
C GLY A 296 -4.11 29.06 -6.38
N GLY A 297 -5.05 28.79 -5.47
CA GLY A 297 -5.97 29.80 -4.97
C GLY A 297 -5.27 30.95 -4.24
N LEU A 298 -4.21 30.66 -3.47
CA LEU A 298 -3.38 31.70 -2.84
C LEU A 298 -2.62 32.54 -3.88
N ILE A 299 -2.01 31.90 -4.88
CA ILE A 299 -1.30 32.61 -5.94
C ILE A 299 -2.26 33.51 -6.75
N ASP A 300 -3.43 32.98 -7.12
CA ASP A 300 -4.45 33.73 -7.86
C ASP A 300 -5.00 34.91 -7.03
N ALA A 301 -5.28 34.70 -5.75
CA ALA A 301 -5.83 35.75 -4.87
C ALA A 301 -4.88 36.91 -4.62
N PHE A 302 -3.57 36.66 -4.70
CA PHE A 302 -2.52 37.66 -4.53
C PHE A 302 -1.86 38.05 -5.87
N ALA A 303 -2.50 37.74 -6.99
CA ALA A 303 -2.05 38.18 -8.31
C ALA A 303 -2.07 39.71 -8.42
N GLU A 304 -1.02 40.28 -9.01
CA GLU A 304 -0.98 41.68 -9.41
C GLU A 304 -1.63 41.82 -10.80
N SER A 305 -2.55 42.76 -10.94
CA SER A 305 -3.21 43.06 -12.21
C SER A 305 -2.51 44.14 -13.04
N ASP A 306 -1.46 44.77 -12.49
CA ASP A 306 -0.77 45.86 -13.17
C ASP A 306 0.25 45.33 -14.19
N ALA A 307 0.25 45.94 -15.37
CA ALA A 307 0.89 45.42 -16.58
C ALA A 307 2.17 46.19 -16.91
N VAL A 308 3.33 45.68 -16.50
CA VAL A 308 4.62 46.26 -16.91
C VAL A 308 5.08 45.63 -18.25
N GLY A 309 5.16 46.45 -19.30
CA GLY A 309 5.77 46.09 -20.59
C GLY A 309 4.86 45.44 -21.65
N LEU A 310 5.45 44.85 -22.70
CA LEU A 310 4.75 44.27 -23.87
C LEU A 310 3.89 43.03 -23.56
N ASP A 311 3.93 42.51 -22.33
CA ASP A 311 3.12 41.39 -21.84
C ASP A 311 2.05 41.90 -20.87
N SER A 312 0.89 42.29 -21.41
CA SER A 312 -0.23 42.95 -20.72
C SER A 312 -1.11 42.00 -19.90
N GLY A 313 -0.53 41.12 -19.09
CA GLY A 313 -1.24 40.07 -18.35
C GLY A 313 -1.04 40.14 -16.84
N PRO A 314 -1.96 39.55 -16.04
CA PRO A 314 -1.78 39.38 -14.61
C PRO A 314 -0.45 38.66 -14.29
N ARG A 315 0.17 39.03 -13.17
CA ARG A 315 1.45 38.47 -12.70
C ARG A 315 1.34 37.96 -11.25
N ALA A 316 2.23 37.05 -10.87
CA ALA A 316 2.24 36.53 -9.50
C ALA A 316 2.71 37.63 -8.53
N GLY A 317 1.93 37.93 -7.50
CA GLY A 317 2.28 38.92 -6.47
C GLY A 317 2.97 38.27 -5.27
N LEU A 318 2.32 38.27 -4.10
CA LEU A 318 2.92 37.82 -2.84
C LEU A 318 3.36 36.35 -2.88
N PHE A 319 2.51 35.48 -3.40
CA PHE A 319 2.79 34.06 -3.59
C PHE A 319 3.17 33.79 -5.04
N THR A 320 4.20 32.97 -5.23
CA THR A 320 4.73 32.59 -6.54
C THR A 320 4.96 31.08 -6.58
N ALA A 321 5.11 30.53 -7.79
CA ALA A 321 5.57 29.16 -8.01
C ALA A 321 7.02 29.19 -8.49
N GLY A 322 7.95 28.71 -7.66
CA GLY A 322 9.38 28.65 -8.01
C GLY A 322 10.04 30.00 -8.31
N GLY A 323 9.51 31.11 -7.78
CA GLY A 323 10.07 32.46 -7.97
C GLY A 323 9.83 33.09 -9.34
N SER A 324 9.02 32.48 -10.21
CA SER A 324 8.59 33.13 -11.44
C SER A 324 7.53 34.18 -11.14
N GLY A 325 7.67 35.38 -11.71
CA GLY A 325 6.62 36.44 -11.67
C GLY A 325 5.41 36.14 -12.57
N ILE A 326 5.36 34.93 -13.13
CA ILE A 326 4.33 34.49 -14.08
C ILE A 326 3.29 33.69 -13.31
N LEU A 327 2.01 33.97 -13.55
CA LEU A 327 0.94 33.15 -13.00
C LEU A 327 0.98 31.74 -13.59
N PRO A 328 0.91 30.69 -12.76
CA PRO A 328 0.83 29.32 -13.25
C PRO A 328 -0.44 29.16 -14.12
N PRO A 329 -0.31 28.61 -15.34
CA PRO A 329 -1.49 28.38 -16.18
C PRO A 329 -2.42 27.37 -15.50
N ALA A 330 -3.73 27.48 -15.75
CA ALA A 330 -4.73 26.60 -15.14
C ALA A 330 -4.48 25.10 -15.43
N ALA A 331 -3.87 24.77 -16.57
CA ALA A 331 -3.50 23.41 -16.96
C ALA A 331 -2.17 22.89 -16.34
N GLY A 332 -1.39 23.76 -15.68
CA GLY A 332 -0.06 23.46 -15.14
C GLY A 332 0.02 23.52 -13.61
N ARG A 333 -1.10 23.27 -12.93
CA ARG A 333 -1.21 23.43 -11.46
C ARG A 333 -0.72 22.23 -10.65
N THR A 334 -0.31 21.14 -11.30
CA THR A 334 0.25 19.96 -10.65
C THR A 334 1.60 20.27 -10.03
N GLY A 335 1.76 20.01 -8.72
CA GLY A 335 3.00 20.28 -7.96
C GLY A 335 3.17 21.72 -7.50
N LEU A 336 2.11 22.53 -7.55
CA LEU A 336 2.14 23.91 -7.04
C LEU A 336 2.39 23.97 -5.54
N ALA A 337 1.82 23.06 -4.76
CA ALA A 337 2.02 23.03 -3.31
C ALA A 337 3.49 22.79 -2.95
N ALA A 338 4.19 21.94 -3.70
CA ALA A 338 5.61 21.67 -3.48
C ALA A 338 6.52 22.85 -3.90
N SER A 339 6.07 23.71 -4.81
CA SER A 339 6.86 24.81 -5.39
C SER A 339 6.43 26.21 -4.92
N ILE A 340 5.38 26.30 -4.09
CA ILE A 340 4.87 27.56 -3.60
C ILE A 340 5.90 28.24 -2.71
N SER A 341 6.11 29.54 -2.96
CA SER A 341 7.03 30.36 -2.18
C SER A 341 6.59 31.80 -2.19
N VAL A 342 7.04 32.55 -1.18
CA VAL A 342 6.84 34.01 -1.14
C VAL A 342 7.77 34.68 -2.15
N ASN A 343 7.30 35.75 -2.79
CA ASN A 343 8.08 36.51 -3.77
C ASN A 343 9.36 37.10 -3.13
N ALA A 344 10.48 37.03 -3.86
CA ALA A 344 11.75 37.61 -3.40
C ALA A 344 11.70 39.11 -3.19
N ALA A 345 10.85 39.80 -3.96
CA ALA A 345 10.70 41.24 -3.89
C ALA A 345 10.17 41.72 -2.54
N VAL A 346 9.41 40.92 -1.78
CA VAL A 346 8.90 41.31 -0.44
C VAL A 346 9.79 40.88 0.72
N ASP A 347 10.90 40.18 0.45
CA ASP A 347 11.72 39.53 1.47
C ASP A 347 13.04 40.27 1.72
N PRO A 348 13.20 40.98 2.85
CA PRO A 348 14.44 41.70 3.16
C PRO A 348 15.68 40.81 3.22
N ALA A 349 15.52 39.53 3.59
CA ALA A 349 16.64 38.59 3.63
C ALA A 349 17.18 38.24 2.23
N ARG A 350 16.39 38.50 1.19
CA ARG A 350 16.75 38.28 -0.22
C ARG A 350 16.92 39.59 -1.00
N GLY A 351 17.07 40.71 -0.30
CA GLY A 351 17.26 42.04 -0.91
C GLY A 351 15.96 42.73 -1.33
N GLY A 352 14.79 42.19 -0.96
CA GLY A 352 13.48 42.79 -1.18
C GLY A 352 13.06 43.81 -0.11
N SER A 353 11.83 44.31 -0.23
CA SER A 353 11.23 45.26 0.70
C SER A 353 9.80 44.85 1.07
N VAL A 354 9.54 44.76 2.38
CA VAL A 354 8.18 44.51 2.89
C VAL A 354 7.18 45.61 2.53
N ALA A 355 7.65 46.79 2.12
CA ALA A 355 6.79 47.87 1.65
C ALA A 355 5.99 47.46 0.39
N LEU A 356 6.53 46.54 -0.42
CA LEU A 356 5.85 46.02 -1.62
C LEU A 356 4.59 45.20 -1.28
N LEU A 357 4.45 44.69 -0.04
CA LEU A 357 3.19 44.09 0.41
C LEU A 357 2.03 45.09 0.34
N ARG A 358 2.31 46.38 0.59
CA ARG A 358 1.33 47.47 0.51
C ARG A 358 1.27 48.09 -0.88
N SER A 359 2.44 48.39 -1.46
CA SER A 359 2.50 49.16 -2.71
C SER A 359 2.32 48.32 -3.98
N GLY A 360 2.38 46.99 -3.88
CA GLY A 360 2.54 46.13 -5.05
C GLY A 360 3.87 46.41 -5.76
N GLY A 361 3.97 45.98 -7.02
CA GLY A 361 5.16 46.15 -7.85
C GLY A 361 6.21 45.06 -7.61
N MET A 362 5.78 43.87 -7.19
CA MET A 362 6.69 42.76 -6.90
C MET A 362 7.33 42.17 -8.16
N ASN A 363 6.91 42.62 -9.34
CA ASN A 363 7.40 42.20 -10.66
C ASN A 363 8.28 43.24 -11.37
N GLY A 364 8.68 44.31 -10.67
CA GLY A 364 9.40 45.45 -11.23
C GLY A 364 8.56 46.72 -11.15
N SER A 365 9.22 47.88 -11.20
CA SER A 365 8.56 49.19 -11.23
C SER A 365 8.00 49.50 -12.60
N ASP A 366 6.89 50.23 -12.63
CA ASP A 366 6.56 51.12 -13.75
C ASP A 366 7.64 52.20 -13.96
#